data_AF-A0A399SMD3-F1
#
_entry.id   AF-A0A399SMD3-F1
#
_cell.length_a   1.000
_cell.length_b   1.000
_cell.length_c   1.000
_cell.angle_alpha   90.00
_cell.angle_beta   90.00
_cell.angle_gamma   90.00
#
_symmetry.space_group_name_H-M   'P 1'
#
loop_
_entity.id
_entity.type
_entity.pdbx_description
1 polymer ?
#
loop_
_entity_poly.entity_id
_entity_poly.type
_entity_poly.pdbx_seq_one_letter_code
_entity_poly.pdbx_strand_id
1 'polypeptide(L)'
;VSRALERLLILHEDHEQNASTSTVRLVGSTEANMFSSVSAGIGALFGPLHGGANEAVLSMLGRIRDSGEGVDRYVERVKNKEDGVRLMGFGHRVY
;
A
#
# COMPACT_ATOMS: atom_id res chain seq x y z
N VAL A 1 -20.90 -8.37 7.56
CA VAL A 1 -19.49 -8.10 7.94
C VAL A 1 -18.54 -9.23 7.53
N SER A 2 -18.82 -10.50 7.91
CA SER A 2 -17.94 -11.67 7.62
C SER A 2 -17.39 -11.74 6.19
N ARG A 3 -18.25 -11.68 5.16
CA ARG A 3 -17.83 -11.81 3.74
C ARG A 3 -16.93 -10.69 3.21
N ALA A 4 -16.99 -9.48 3.78
CA ALA A 4 -16.15 -8.38 3.30
C ALA A 4 -14.73 -8.53 3.85
N LEU A 5 -14.61 -8.84 5.14
CA LEU A 5 -13.33 -9.10 5.79
C LEU A 5 -12.63 -10.34 5.18
N GLU A 6 -13.37 -11.42 4.95
CA GLU A 6 -12.85 -12.62 4.30
C GLU A 6 -12.21 -12.31 2.94
N ARG A 7 -12.89 -11.54 2.09
CA ARG A 7 -12.33 -11.13 0.80
C ARG A 7 -11.10 -10.24 0.95
N LEU A 8 -11.10 -9.32 1.92
CA LEU A 8 -9.93 -8.48 2.17
C LEU A 8 -8.71 -9.34 2.53
N LEU A 9 -8.89 -10.36 3.37
CA LEU A 9 -7.83 -11.29 3.73
C LEU A 9 -7.35 -12.11 2.52
N ILE A 10 -8.27 -12.68 1.75
CA ILE A 10 -7.95 -13.46 0.54
C ILE A 10 -7.18 -12.60 -0.48
N LEU A 11 -7.62 -11.37 -0.72
CA LEU A 11 -6.98 -10.48 -1.70
C LEU A 11 -5.59 -9.98 -1.29
N HIS A 12 -5.21 -10.11 -0.01
CA HIS A 12 -3.90 -9.68 0.51
C HIS A 12 -3.05 -10.86 1.02
N GLU A 13 -3.46 -12.11 0.77
CA GLU A 13 -2.83 -13.28 1.38
C GLU A 13 -1.39 -13.49 0.90
N ASP A 14 -1.13 -13.26 -0.39
CA ASP A 14 0.20 -13.32 -0.99
C ASP A 14 0.27 -12.39 -2.20
N HIS A 15 1.47 -11.92 -2.50
CA HIS A 15 1.74 -11.15 -3.71
C HIS A 15 3.17 -11.44 -4.22
N GLU A 16 3.50 -12.73 -4.29
CA GLU A 16 4.75 -13.28 -4.81
C GLU A 16 6.00 -12.66 -4.16
N GLN A 17 7.05 -12.36 -4.95
CA GLN A 17 8.33 -11.82 -4.47
C GLN A 17 8.28 -10.28 -4.37
N ASN A 18 7.43 -9.76 -3.50
CA ASN A 18 7.47 -8.36 -3.10
C ASN A 18 8.53 -8.10 -2.00
N ALA A 19 8.70 -6.83 -1.60
CA ALA A 19 9.73 -6.41 -0.66
C ALA A 19 9.64 -7.15 0.68
N SER A 20 8.46 -7.20 1.32
CA SER A 20 8.29 -7.88 2.61
C SER A 20 8.49 -9.38 2.51
N THR A 21 7.97 -10.03 1.47
CA THR A 21 8.20 -11.48 1.25
C THR A 21 9.70 -11.77 1.08
N SER A 22 10.42 -10.94 0.32
CA SER A 22 11.86 -11.08 0.12
C SER A 22 12.64 -10.88 1.43
N THR A 23 12.24 -9.92 2.26
CA THR A 23 12.81 -9.71 3.60
C THR A 23 12.63 -10.92 4.51
N VAL A 24 11.41 -11.51 4.55
CA VAL A 24 11.15 -12.72 5.34
C VAL A 24 12.08 -13.86 4.90
N ARG A 25 12.23 -14.06 3.59
CA ARG A 25 13.11 -15.12 3.05
C ARG A 25 14.58 -14.88 3.37
N LEU A 26 15.04 -13.63 3.24
CA LEU A 26 16.43 -13.27 3.49
C LEU A 26 16.79 -13.46 4.97
N VAL A 27 15.95 -12.96 5.89
CA VAL A 27 16.15 -13.16 7.33
C VAL A 27 16.04 -14.64 7.71
N GLY A 28 15.07 -15.37 7.14
CA GLY A 28 14.91 -16.80 7.37
C GLY A 28 16.12 -17.65 6.93
N SER A 29 16.85 -17.23 5.89
CA SER A 29 18.04 -17.95 5.39
C SER A 29 19.20 -18.00 6.38
N THR A 30 19.19 -17.16 7.43
CA THR A 30 20.19 -17.18 8.51
C THR A 30 19.77 -18.07 9.67
N GLU A 31 18.75 -18.93 9.49
CA GLU A 31 18.14 -19.75 10.54
C GLU A 31 17.52 -18.93 11.69
N ALA A 32 17.14 -17.67 11.41
CA ALA A 32 16.38 -16.87 12.36
C ALA A 32 15.02 -17.55 12.64
N ASN A 33 14.59 -17.51 13.91
CA ASN A 33 13.31 -18.10 14.29
C ASN A 33 12.14 -17.45 13.51
N MET A 34 11.05 -18.21 13.38
CA MET A 34 9.88 -17.80 12.58
C MET A 34 9.30 -16.45 12.99
N PHE A 35 9.22 -16.15 14.29
CA PHE A 35 8.68 -14.88 14.78
C PHE A 35 9.56 -13.69 14.37
N SER A 36 10.88 -13.85 14.41
CA SER A 36 11.82 -12.82 13.96
C SER A 36 11.73 -12.58 12.45
N SER A 37 11.65 -13.64 11.65
CA SER A 37 11.52 -13.53 10.18
C SER A 37 10.21 -12.85 9.79
N VAL A 38 9.09 -13.22 10.40
CA VAL A 38 7.78 -12.58 10.16
C VAL A 38 7.79 -11.12 10.61
N SER A 39 8.36 -10.82 11.78
CA SER A 39 8.46 -9.44 12.28
C SER A 39 9.26 -8.52 11.34
N ALA A 40 10.33 -9.03 10.73
CA ALA A 40 11.08 -8.30 9.72
C ALA A 40 10.23 -8.02 8.46
N GLY A 41 9.43 -9.00 8.03
CA GLY A 41 8.44 -8.80 6.95
C GLY A 41 7.41 -7.73 7.26
N ILE A 42 6.88 -7.71 8.48
CA ILE A 42 5.94 -6.67 8.96
C ILE A 42 6.62 -5.29 8.91
N GLY A 43 7.87 -5.19 9.39
CA GLY A 43 8.65 -3.95 9.33
C GLY A 43 8.84 -3.43 7.90
N ALA A 44 9.12 -4.32 6.95
CA ALA A 44 9.21 -3.97 5.54
C ALA A 44 7.86 -3.55 4.94
N LEU A 45 6.77 -4.24 5.31
CA LEU A 45 5.40 -3.92 4.87
C LEU A 45 4.92 -2.58 5.40
N PHE A 46 5.28 -2.21 6.63
CA PHE A 46 4.88 -0.95 7.24
C PHE A 46 5.44 0.30 6.51
N GLY A 47 6.48 0.14 5.68
CA GLY A 47 7.05 1.24 4.91
C GLY A 47 6.00 1.91 3.99
N PRO A 48 6.03 3.25 3.85
CA PRO A 48 5.04 4.01 3.07
C PRO A 48 5.01 3.65 1.58
N LEU A 49 6.14 3.15 1.05
CA LEU A 49 6.28 2.72 -0.34
C LEU A 49 5.86 1.25 -0.57
N HIS A 50 5.47 0.53 0.48
CA HIS A 50 5.01 -0.85 0.39
C HIS A 50 3.55 -0.99 0.85
N GLY A 51 3.28 -1.10 2.16
CA GLY A 51 1.92 -1.26 2.69
C GLY A 51 1.15 0.04 2.93
N GLY A 52 1.82 1.20 2.87
CA GLY A 52 1.20 2.50 3.13
C GLY A 52 0.24 3.01 2.05
N ALA A 53 0.10 2.32 0.93
CA ALA A 53 -0.71 2.77 -0.20
C ALA A 53 -2.19 2.99 0.16
N ASN A 54 -2.78 2.08 0.94
CA ASN A 54 -4.21 2.16 1.31
C ASN A 54 -4.49 3.40 2.19
N GLU A 55 -3.60 3.70 3.15
CA GLU A 55 -3.70 4.89 3.98
C GLU A 55 -3.54 6.17 3.14
N ALA A 56 -2.62 6.16 2.17
CA ALA A 56 -2.42 7.29 1.29
C ALA A 56 -3.64 7.56 0.39
N VAL A 57 -4.37 6.53 -0.04
CA VAL A 57 -5.67 6.68 -0.74
C VAL A 57 -6.69 7.36 0.17
N LEU A 58 -6.85 6.90 1.41
CA LEU A 58 -7.80 7.48 2.35
C LEU A 58 -7.44 8.94 2.69
N SER A 59 -6.15 9.23 2.88
CA SER A 59 -5.64 10.59 3.12
C SER A 59 -5.90 11.51 1.93
N MET A 60 -5.66 11.04 0.70
CA MET A 60 -5.97 11.76 -0.53
C MET A 60 -7.47 12.07 -0.63
N LEU A 61 -8.33 11.08 -0.44
CA LEU A 61 -9.79 11.26 -0.50
C LEU A 61 -10.30 12.22 0.59
N GLY A 62 -9.72 12.15 1.80
CA GLY A 62 -10.00 13.09 2.89
C GLY A 62 -9.66 14.54 2.50
N ARG A 63 -8.48 14.76 1.89
CA ARG A 63 -8.06 16.09 1.42
C ARG A 63 -8.97 16.64 0.32
N ILE A 64 -9.42 15.79 -0.61
CA ILE A 64 -10.37 16.20 -1.67
C ILE A 64 -11.70 16.61 -1.06
N ARG A 65 -12.23 15.84 -0.11
CA ARG A 65 -13.46 16.17 0.61
C ARG A 65 -13.32 17.50 1.36
N ASP A 66 -12.22 17.68 2.10
CA ASP A 66 -12.03 18.82 2.99
C ASP A 66 -11.70 20.12 2.23
N SER A 67 -11.14 20.03 1.01
CA SER A 67 -10.87 21.20 0.17
C SER A 67 -12.14 21.79 -0.45
N GLY A 68 -13.24 21.02 -0.51
CA GLY A 68 -14.45 21.38 -1.26
C GLY A 68 -14.26 21.41 -2.78
N GLU A 69 -13.09 20.97 -3.27
CA GLU A 69 -12.84 20.86 -4.71
C GLU A 69 -13.59 19.64 -5.29
N GLY A 70 -14.18 19.80 -6.48
CA GLY A 70 -14.75 18.67 -7.21
C GLY A 70 -13.68 17.69 -7.69
N VAL A 71 -14.08 16.42 -7.90
CA VAL A 71 -13.18 15.35 -8.39
C VAL A 71 -12.50 15.76 -9.70
N ASP A 72 -13.22 16.41 -10.61
CA ASP A 72 -12.69 16.84 -11.91
C ASP A 72 -11.47 17.76 -11.77
N ARG A 73 -11.54 18.72 -10.83
CA ARG A 73 -10.45 19.65 -10.54
C ARG A 73 -9.24 18.91 -9.98
N TYR A 74 -9.43 17.96 -9.07
CA TYR A 74 -8.32 17.16 -8.55
C TYR A 74 -7.64 16.35 -9.65
N VAL A 75 -8.43 15.72 -10.53
CA VAL A 75 -7.92 14.96 -11.67
C VAL A 75 -7.18 15.86 -12.67
N GLU A 76 -7.66 17.07 -12.91
CA GLU A 76 -6.97 18.06 -13.75
C GLU A 76 -5.58 18.39 -13.18
N ARG A 77 -5.47 18.65 -11.86
CA ARG A 77 -4.20 18.92 -11.18
C ARG A 77 -3.22 17.74 -11.28
N VAL A 78 -3.71 16.50 -11.15
CA VAL A 78 -2.92 15.28 -11.38
C VAL A 78 -2.39 15.25 -12.82
N LYS A 79 -3.24 15.51 -13.82
CA LYS A 79 -2.87 15.50 -15.25
C LYS A 79 -1.85 16.59 -15.58
N ASN A 80 -1.98 17.75 -14.95
CA ASN A 80 -1.06 18.87 -15.07
C ASN A 80 0.27 18.64 -14.34
N LYS A 81 0.43 17.51 -13.65
CA LYS A 81 1.63 17.14 -12.89
C LYS A 81 2.01 18.21 -11.87
N GLU A 82 1.01 18.81 -11.22
CA GLU A 82 1.26 19.74 -10.13
C GLU A 82 2.07 19.05 -9.01
N ASP A 83 3.07 19.76 -8.49
CA ASP A 83 3.97 19.21 -7.49
C ASP A 83 3.21 18.71 -6.26
N GLY A 84 3.51 17.49 -5.84
CA GLY A 84 2.89 16.83 -4.69
C GLY A 84 1.46 16.31 -4.93
N VAL A 85 0.90 16.48 -6.13
CA VAL A 85 -0.42 15.94 -6.49
C VAL A 85 -0.24 14.61 -7.22
N ARG A 86 -0.65 13.51 -6.59
CA ARG A 86 -0.62 12.17 -7.18
C ARG A 86 -1.93 11.47 -6.93
N LEU A 87 -2.37 10.71 -7.94
CA LEU A 87 -3.54 9.86 -7.82
C LEU A 87 -3.17 8.57 -7.10
N MET A 88 -3.29 8.56 -5.77
CA MET A 88 -3.00 7.40 -4.94
C MET A 88 -3.98 6.26 -5.25
N GLY A 89 -3.49 5.01 -5.20
CA GLY A 89 -4.28 3.82 -5.52
C GLY A 89 -4.37 3.50 -7.02
N PHE A 90 -3.69 4.28 -7.86
CA PHE A 90 -3.60 4.04 -9.31
C PHE A 90 -2.15 3.79 -9.73
N GLY A 91 -2.00 2.89 -10.71
CA GLY A 91 -0.70 2.39 -11.17
C GLY A 91 -0.18 1.27 -10.27
N HIS A 92 0.47 0.29 -10.87
CA HIS A 92 1.07 -0.81 -10.13
C HIS A 92 2.40 -1.18 -10.79
N ARG A 93 3.43 -1.49 -10.00
CA ARG A 93 4.76 -1.80 -10.57
C ARG A 93 4.77 -3.09 -11.42
N VAL A 94 3.77 -3.95 -11.21
CA VAL A 94 3.62 -5.26 -11.89
C VAL A 94 2.46 -5.26 -12.90
N TYR A 95 1.40 -4.48 -12.64
CA TYR A 95 0.18 -4.48 -13.45
C TYR A 95 0.03 -3.16 -14.21
#